data_AF-A0A2V8U801-F1
#
_entry.id   AF-A0A2V8U801-F1
#
_cell.length_a   1.000
_cell.length_b   1.000
_cell.length_c   1.000
_cell.angle_alpha   90.00
_cell.angle_beta   90.00
_cell.angle_gamma   90.00
#
_symmetry.space_group_name_H-M   'P 1'
#
loop_
_entity.id
_entity.type
_entity.pdbx_description
1 polymer ?
#
loop_
_entity_poly.entity_id
_entity_poly.type
_entity_poly.pdbx_seq_one_letter_code
_entity_poly.pdbx_strand_id
1 'polypeptide(L)'
;DDLARRPGVLLKAHQLRKSLGVDQIILGVDRLDYTKGMTERFLAYEMFLKRHPQYRRRQVLLQVAVPSRTRVHDYAQLRRQVDETAGRLNALYGEGSWVPIRYSYRSISRASLAVFYAAADVALITPLRDGMNLVAKEYVASRTRDDGALIISRLAGAAEDMEEALAVNPYDLEDVSDALHRAAEMTLKEKTERMRALRRRVLTRDIHWWLREFLGAAGHSIPRGALRRIRTRSSASALEPASWIQSVGATVAREPD
;
A
#
# COMPACT_ATOMS: atom_id res chain seq x y z
N ASP A 1 11.76 8.88 -0.81
CA ASP A 1 12.98 8.83 0.02
C ASP A 1 13.03 9.97 1.05
N ASP A 2 13.33 11.21 0.67
CA ASP A 2 13.53 12.33 1.62
C ASP A 2 12.41 12.51 2.66
N LEU A 3 11.16 12.45 2.22
CA LEU A 3 10.01 12.58 3.11
C LEU A 3 9.94 11.45 4.16
N ALA A 4 10.28 10.22 3.76
CA ALA A 4 10.25 9.05 4.64
C ALA A 4 11.38 9.10 5.70
N ARG A 5 12.49 9.80 5.41
CA ARG A 5 13.59 10.00 6.36
C ARG A 5 13.30 11.06 7.42
N ARG A 6 12.23 11.84 7.29
CA ARG A 6 11.94 12.93 8.24
C ARG A 6 11.65 12.35 9.62
N PRO A 7 12.27 12.87 10.71
CA PRO A 7 12.04 12.36 12.07
C PRO A 7 10.57 12.30 12.47
N GLY A 8 9.77 13.31 12.09
CA GLY A 8 8.33 13.33 12.37
C GLY A 8 7.55 12.21 11.68
N VAL A 9 7.97 11.74 10.50
CA VAL A 9 7.35 10.60 9.81
C VAL A 9 7.70 9.30 10.53
N LEU A 10 8.97 9.10 10.87
CA LEU A 10 9.44 7.90 11.59
C LEU A 10 8.80 7.78 12.98
N LEU A 11 8.70 8.88 13.72
CA LEU A 11 8.04 8.92 15.03
C LEU A 11 6.56 8.52 14.92
N LYS A 12 5.82 9.12 13.96
CA LYS A 12 4.41 8.78 13.74
C LYS A 12 4.22 7.35 13.26
N ALA A 13 5.15 6.82 12.45
CA ALA A 13 5.12 5.42 12.02
C ALA A 13 5.31 4.47 13.20
N HIS A 14 6.23 4.78 14.11
CA HIS A 14 6.42 4.03 15.35
C HIS A 14 5.17 4.08 16.25
N GLN A 15 4.56 5.25 16.42
CA GLN A 15 3.33 5.41 17.18
C GLN A 15 2.16 4.61 16.57
N LEU A 16 2.01 4.63 15.25
CA LEU A 16 1.02 3.83 14.52
C LEU A 16 1.22 2.33 14.81
N ARG A 17 2.46 1.83 14.67
CA ARG A 17 2.79 0.42 14.99
C ARG A 17 2.40 0.06 16.43
N LYS A 18 2.78 0.91 17.40
CA LYS A 18 2.45 0.71 18.81
C LYS A 18 0.93 0.70 19.06
N SER A 19 0.17 1.57 18.39
CA SER A 19 -1.29 1.62 18.54
C SER A 19 -2.01 0.41 17.96
N LEU A 20 -1.45 -0.23 16.93
CA LEU A 20 -2.03 -1.42 16.33
C LEU A 20 -1.73 -2.68 17.15
N GLY A 21 -0.59 -2.71 17.85
CA GLY A 21 -0.23 -3.79 18.76
C GLY A 21 -0.03 -5.14 18.08
N VAL A 22 0.40 -5.13 16.81
CA VAL A 22 0.63 -6.32 15.99
C VAL A 22 2.11 -6.42 15.57
N ASP A 23 2.54 -7.63 15.23
CA ASP A 23 3.90 -7.90 14.78
C ASP A 23 4.14 -7.39 13.35
N GLN A 24 3.14 -7.55 12.48
CA GLN A 24 3.23 -7.17 11.06
C GLN A 24 2.03 -6.36 10.57
N ILE A 25 2.33 -5.36 9.75
CA ILE A 25 1.35 -4.50 9.08
C ILE A 25 1.44 -4.73 7.58
N ILE A 26 0.34 -5.19 6.99
CA ILE A 26 0.14 -5.23 5.56
C ILE A 26 -0.57 -3.94 5.15
N LEU A 27 -0.14 -3.33 4.05
CA LEU A 27 -0.69 -2.08 3.56
C LEU A 27 -1.18 -2.21 2.11
N GLY A 28 -2.44 -1.84 1.91
CA GLY A 28 -3.02 -1.54 0.60
C GLY A 28 -3.37 -0.06 0.50
N VAL A 29 -3.02 0.58 -0.60
CA VAL A 29 -3.38 1.98 -0.88
C VAL A 29 -3.82 2.09 -2.33
N ASP A 30 -5.09 2.41 -2.55
CA ASP A 30 -5.64 2.53 -3.89
C ASP A 30 -6.73 3.59 -3.93
N ARG A 31 -7.02 4.08 -5.15
CA ARG A 31 -8.31 4.69 -5.40
C ARG A 31 -9.38 3.60 -5.34
N LEU A 32 -10.57 3.93 -4.85
CA LEU A 32 -11.71 3.03 -4.98
C LEU A 32 -12.11 2.96 -6.47
N ASP A 33 -11.63 1.93 -7.14
CA ASP A 33 -11.76 1.70 -8.58
C ASP A 33 -11.72 0.18 -8.82
N TYR A 34 -12.60 -0.33 -9.70
CA TYR A 34 -12.79 -1.77 -9.90
C TYR A 34 -11.53 -2.44 -10.47
N THR A 35 -10.62 -1.69 -11.10
CA THR A 35 -9.36 -2.27 -11.61
C THR A 35 -8.33 -2.53 -10.52
N LYS A 36 -8.54 -2.03 -9.29
CA LYS A 36 -7.55 -2.09 -8.20
C LYS A 36 -7.64 -3.36 -7.33
N GLY A 37 -8.64 -4.20 -7.57
CA GLY A 37 -8.70 -5.55 -6.99
C GLY A 37 -8.81 -5.56 -5.47
N MET A 38 -9.55 -4.60 -4.88
CA MET A 38 -9.65 -4.45 -3.42
C MET A 38 -10.48 -5.57 -2.78
N THR A 39 -11.54 -6.01 -3.44
CA THR A 39 -12.36 -7.14 -2.96
C THR A 39 -11.52 -8.43 -2.97
N GLU A 40 -10.83 -8.72 -4.06
CA GLU A 40 -9.95 -9.87 -4.23
C GLU A 40 -8.84 -9.87 -3.17
N ARG A 41 -8.27 -8.69 -2.87
CA ARG A 41 -7.30 -8.52 -1.78
C ARG A 41 -7.85 -8.95 -0.43
N PHE A 42 -9.07 -8.54 -0.10
CA PHE A 42 -9.70 -8.88 1.17
C PHE A 42 -10.00 -10.38 1.25
N LEU A 43 -10.49 -10.98 0.15
CA LEU A 43 -10.77 -12.41 0.09
C LEU A 43 -9.48 -13.26 0.18
N ALA A 44 -8.40 -12.82 -0.46
CA ALA A 44 -7.09 -13.46 -0.31
C ALA A 44 -6.56 -13.37 1.14
N TYR A 45 -6.78 -12.23 1.80
CA TYR A 45 -6.42 -12.06 3.21
C TYR A 45 -7.28 -12.94 4.14
N GLU A 46 -8.58 -13.09 3.86
CA GLU A 46 -9.45 -14.06 4.54
C GLU A 46 -8.89 -15.48 4.41
N MET A 47 -8.51 -15.89 3.19
CA MET A 47 -7.93 -17.21 2.99
C MET A 47 -6.61 -17.39 3.73
N PHE A 48 -5.75 -16.37 3.74
CA PHE A 48 -4.53 -16.36 4.54
C PHE A 48 -4.81 -16.57 6.03
N LEU A 49 -5.77 -15.84 6.61
CA LEU A 49 -6.17 -15.99 8.02
C LEU A 49 -6.82 -17.35 8.33
N LYS A 50 -7.48 -17.95 7.34
CA LYS A 50 -8.06 -19.30 7.44
C LYS A 50 -6.98 -20.37 7.46
N ARG A 51 -6.01 -20.30 6.52
CA ARG A 51 -4.92 -21.29 6.36
C ARG A 51 -3.84 -21.17 7.43
N HIS A 52 -3.58 -19.96 7.91
CA HIS A 52 -2.50 -19.68 8.86
C HIS A 52 -3.03 -18.98 10.13
N PRO A 53 -3.81 -19.69 10.97
CA PRO A 53 -4.42 -19.11 12.16
C PRO A 53 -3.41 -18.53 13.16
N GLN A 54 -2.15 -18.98 13.14
CA GLN A 54 -1.06 -18.45 13.97
C GLN A 54 -0.77 -16.96 13.72
N TYR A 55 -1.22 -16.40 12.60
CA TYR A 55 -1.04 -14.98 12.26
C TYR A 55 -2.22 -14.10 12.68
N ARG A 56 -3.32 -14.69 13.14
CA ARG A 56 -4.40 -13.92 13.77
C ARG A 56 -3.85 -13.18 14.98
N ARG A 57 -4.29 -11.94 15.20
CA ARG A 57 -3.79 -11.02 16.22
C ARG A 57 -2.31 -10.60 16.10
N ARG A 58 -1.54 -11.21 15.20
CA ARG A 58 -0.14 -10.85 14.91
C ARG A 58 -0.01 -10.00 13.65
N GLN A 59 -1.03 -10.00 12.80
CA GLN A 59 -1.05 -9.20 11.57
C GLN A 59 -2.30 -8.33 11.46
N VAL A 60 -2.19 -7.24 10.71
CA VAL A 60 -3.32 -6.40 10.31
C VAL A 60 -3.17 -5.96 8.86
N LEU A 61 -4.29 -5.93 8.12
CA LEU A 61 -4.38 -5.29 6.83
C LEU A 61 -4.89 -3.85 7.01
N LEU A 62 -4.02 -2.87 6.82
CA LEU A 62 -4.39 -1.46 6.68
C LEU A 62 -4.76 -1.19 5.22
N GLN A 63 -5.99 -0.79 4.96
CA GLN A 63 -6.45 -0.40 3.63
C GLN A 63 -6.84 1.07 3.60
N VAL A 64 -6.17 1.84 2.74
CA VAL A 64 -6.57 3.21 2.37
C VAL A 64 -7.27 3.16 1.02
N ALA A 65 -8.54 3.58 0.99
CA ALA A 65 -9.33 3.72 -0.21
C ALA A 65 -9.62 5.20 -0.47
N VAL A 66 -8.99 5.77 -1.51
CA VAL A 66 -9.20 7.17 -1.88
C VAL A 66 -10.48 7.28 -2.73
N PRO A 67 -11.46 8.15 -2.35
CA PRO A 67 -12.67 8.36 -3.13
C PRO A 67 -12.37 8.72 -4.58
N SER A 68 -13.08 8.09 -5.50
CA SER A 68 -12.94 8.31 -6.95
C SER A 68 -14.32 8.17 -7.60
N ARG A 69 -14.61 9.03 -8.58
CA ARG A 69 -15.81 8.97 -9.44
C ARG A 69 -17.13 8.69 -8.68
N THR A 70 -17.32 9.36 -7.54
CA THR A 70 -18.39 9.06 -6.57
C THR A 70 -19.82 9.22 -7.08
N ARG A 71 -20.01 9.93 -8.21
CA ARG A 71 -21.33 10.10 -8.85
C ARG A 71 -21.69 8.96 -9.81
N VAL A 72 -20.76 8.04 -10.09
CA VAL A 72 -20.97 6.90 -10.98
C VAL A 72 -21.52 5.73 -10.17
N HIS A 73 -22.64 5.17 -10.61
CA HIS A 73 -23.36 4.10 -9.91
C HIS A 73 -22.47 2.89 -9.60
N ASP A 74 -21.67 2.43 -10.57
CA ASP A 74 -20.79 1.28 -10.40
C ASP A 74 -19.75 1.47 -9.29
N TYR A 75 -19.30 2.72 -9.06
CA TYR A 75 -18.38 3.04 -7.97
C TYR A 75 -19.07 3.01 -6.61
N ALA A 76 -20.36 3.34 -6.55
CA ALA A 76 -21.16 3.20 -5.34
C ALA A 76 -21.44 1.72 -5.02
N GLN A 77 -21.68 0.89 -6.03
CA GLN A 77 -21.81 -0.56 -5.87
C GLN A 77 -20.50 -1.19 -5.38
N LEU A 78 -19.38 -0.86 -6.04
CA LEU A 78 -18.06 -1.33 -5.62
C LEU A 78 -17.76 -0.93 -4.17
N ARG A 79 -18.10 0.31 -3.78
CA ARG A 79 -17.96 0.76 -2.40
C ARG A 79 -18.72 -0.14 -1.43
N ARG A 80 -20.00 -0.41 -1.70
CA ARG A 80 -20.83 -1.27 -0.86
C ARG A 80 -20.22 -2.66 -0.72
N GLN A 81 -19.80 -3.25 -1.83
CA GLN A 81 -19.18 -4.57 -1.84
C GLN A 81 -17.89 -4.62 -1.00
N VAL A 82 -17.04 -3.59 -1.11
CA VAL A 82 -15.81 -3.47 -0.32
C VAL A 82 -16.13 -3.30 1.17
N ASP A 83 -17.06 -2.41 1.51
CA ASP A 83 -17.48 -2.13 2.88
C ASP A 83 -18.09 -3.39 3.54
N GLU A 84 -18.97 -4.10 2.84
CA GLU A 84 -19.60 -5.35 3.27
C GLU A 84 -18.57 -6.47 3.46
N THR A 85 -17.64 -6.62 2.51
CA THR A 85 -16.57 -7.64 2.60
C THR A 85 -15.68 -7.37 3.81
N ALA A 86 -15.23 -6.13 4.01
CA ALA A 86 -14.42 -5.77 5.18
C ALA A 86 -15.19 -5.99 6.49
N GLY A 87 -16.46 -5.58 6.54
CA GLY A 87 -17.32 -5.78 7.71
C GLY A 87 -17.51 -7.25 8.06
N ARG A 88 -17.82 -8.10 7.06
CA ARG A 88 -17.96 -9.54 7.23
C ARG A 88 -16.68 -10.19 7.77
N LEU A 89 -15.52 -9.88 7.19
CA LEU A 89 -14.24 -10.43 7.64
C LEU A 89 -13.89 -9.99 9.05
N ASN A 90 -14.13 -8.72 9.38
CA ASN A 90 -13.90 -8.20 10.72
C ASN A 90 -14.84 -8.84 11.75
N ALA A 91 -16.08 -9.13 11.39
CA ALA A 91 -17.02 -9.84 12.27
C ALA A 91 -16.63 -11.32 12.46
N LEU A 92 -16.13 -11.98 11.42
CA LEU A 92 -15.77 -13.40 11.46
C LEU A 92 -14.44 -13.67 12.18
N TYR A 93 -13.44 -12.80 11.99
CA TYR A 93 -12.08 -13.01 12.51
C TYR A 93 -11.67 -12.01 13.59
N GLY A 94 -12.45 -10.96 13.86
CA GLY A 94 -12.15 -10.00 14.92
C GLY A 94 -12.16 -10.65 16.29
N GLU A 95 -11.17 -10.32 17.12
CA GLU A 95 -11.01 -10.90 18.45
C GLU A 95 -10.63 -9.81 19.46
N GLY A 96 -11.50 -9.56 20.44
CA GLY A 96 -11.29 -8.52 21.45
C GLY A 96 -11.09 -7.14 20.81
N SER A 97 -9.95 -6.51 21.06
CA SER A 97 -9.58 -5.21 20.48
C SER A 97 -8.91 -5.30 19.09
N TRP A 98 -8.61 -6.52 18.62
CA TRP A 98 -7.98 -6.73 17.32
C TRP A 98 -9.01 -6.76 16.19
N VAL A 99 -8.79 -5.92 15.18
CA VAL A 99 -9.62 -5.84 13.97
C VAL A 99 -8.72 -6.19 12.78
N PRO A 100 -8.98 -7.30 12.06
CA PRO A 100 -8.10 -7.81 11.01
C PRO A 100 -7.90 -6.85 9.83
N ILE A 101 -8.97 -6.15 9.42
CA ILE A 101 -8.95 -5.16 8.32
C ILE A 101 -9.29 -3.79 8.87
N ARG A 102 -8.30 -2.91 8.84
CA ARG A 102 -8.42 -1.50 9.20
C ARG A 102 -8.57 -0.69 7.91
N TYR A 103 -9.82 -0.48 7.50
CA TYR A 103 -10.20 0.18 6.24
C TYR A 103 -10.62 1.65 6.42
N SER A 104 -10.11 2.54 5.56
CA SER A 104 -10.43 3.97 5.57
C SER A 104 -10.79 4.48 4.17
N TYR A 105 -12.00 5.02 4.02
CA TYR A 105 -12.48 5.64 2.77
C TYR A 105 -12.33 7.16 2.80
N ARG A 106 -11.15 7.67 2.42
CA ARG A 106 -10.86 9.12 2.39
C ARG A 106 -9.56 9.45 1.67
N SER A 107 -9.43 10.70 1.28
CA SER A 107 -8.16 11.26 0.80
C SER A 107 -7.18 11.42 1.95
N ILE A 108 -5.91 11.12 1.70
CA ILE A 108 -4.83 11.22 2.69
C ILE A 108 -3.72 12.10 2.11
N SER A 109 -3.15 12.98 2.95
CA SER A 109 -2.01 13.81 2.55
C SER A 109 -0.77 12.96 2.26
N ARG A 110 0.11 13.45 1.39
CA ARG A 110 1.38 12.79 1.07
C ARG A 110 2.23 12.50 2.32
N ALA A 111 2.20 13.43 3.29
CA ALA A 111 2.95 13.30 4.54
C ALA A 111 2.41 12.15 5.41
N SER A 112 1.07 12.02 5.52
CA SER A 112 0.42 10.90 6.20
C SER A 112 0.63 9.58 5.45
N LEU A 113 0.60 9.58 4.12
CA LEU A 113 0.88 8.39 3.32
C LEU A 113 2.30 7.86 3.54
N ALA A 114 3.29 8.76 3.66
CA ALA A 114 4.66 8.37 4.01
C ALA A 114 4.76 7.70 5.40
N VAL A 115 3.89 8.07 6.36
CA VAL A 115 3.80 7.38 7.65
C VAL A 115 3.32 5.94 7.48
N PHE A 116 2.30 5.69 6.66
CA PHE A 116 1.85 4.33 6.35
C PHE A 116 2.93 3.50 5.68
N TYR A 117 3.59 4.04 4.65
CA TYR A 117 4.67 3.33 3.97
C TYR A 117 5.84 3.00 4.90
N ALA A 118 6.20 3.90 5.83
CA ALA A 118 7.25 3.67 6.81
C ALA A 118 6.84 2.67 7.89
N ALA A 119 5.55 2.61 8.25
CA ALA A 119 5.05 1.69 9.26
C ALA A 119 4.83 0.26 8.74
N ALA A 120 4.47 0.10 7.47
CA ALA A 120 4.05 -1.18 6.90
C ALA A 120 5.20 -2.16 6.65
N ASP A 121 5.06 -3.41 7.06
CA ASP A 121 6.03 -4.48 6.81
C ASP A 121 5.88 -5.09 5.41
N VAL A 122 4.66 -5.06 4.87
CA VAL A 122 4.32 -5.59 3.55
C VAL A 122 3.45 -4.59 2.80
N ALA A 123 3.80 -4.26 1.56
CA ALA A 123 2.87 -3.62 0.63
C ALA A 123 2.19 -4.68 -0.24
N LEU A 124 0.85 -4.66 -0.28
CA LEU A 124 0.04 -5.60 -1.02
C LEU A 124 -0.66 -4.88 -2.18
N ILE A 125 -0.09 -5.00 -3.37
CA ILE A 125 -0.49 -4.27 -4.57
C ILE A 125 -1.12 -5.26 -5.56
N THR A 126 -2.44 -5.38 -5.53
CA THR A 126 -3.17 -6.45 -6.26
C THR A 126 -4.14 -5.94 -7.33
N PRO A 127 -3.79 -4.95 -8.18
CA PRO A 127 -4.71 -4.53 -9.23
C PRO A 127 -4.97 -5.66 -10.23
N LEU A 128 -6.21 -5.76 -10.68
CA LEU A 128 -6.65 -6.63 -11.76
C LEU A 128 -6.13 -6.15 -13.12
N ARG A 129 -5.97 -4.83 -13.28
CA ARG A 129 -5.34 -4.21 -14.44
C ARG A 129 -4.85 -2.82 -14.10
N ASP A 130 -3.57 -2.54 -14.34
CA ASP A 130 -3.00 -1.23 -14.05
C ASP A 130 -1.86 -0.89 -15.01
N GLY A 131 -1.94 0.25 -15.70
CA GLY A 131 -0.88 0.67 -16.63
C GLY A 131 0.45 0.90 -15.92
N MET A 132 0.43 1.57 -14.76
CA MET A 132 1.60 1.73 -13.89
C MET A 132 1.13 1.93 -12.45
N ASN A 133 1.75 1.20 -11.51
CA ASN A 133 1.43 1.34 -10.10
C ASN A 133 2.50 2.15 -9.38
N LEU A 134 2.25 3.46 -9.22
CA LEU A 134 3.17 4.36 -8.53
C LEU A 134 3.20 4.13 -7.03
N VAL A 135 2.12 3.61 -6.43
CA VAL A 135 2.07 3.26 -5.00
C VAL A 135 3.14 2.22 -4.67
N ALA A 136 3.34 1.21 -5.53
CA ALA A 136 4.42 0.24 -5.38
C ALA A 136 5.80 0.92 -5.39
N LYS A 137 6.05 1.83 -6.36
CA LYS A 137 7.32 2.58 -6.46
C LYS A 137 7.51 3.50 -5.25
N GLU A 138 6.46 4.14 -4.75
CA GLU A 138 6.48 5.01 -3.58
C GLU A 138 6.77 4.23 -2.28
N TYR A 139 6.16 3.05 -2.09
CA TYR A 139 6.46 2.17 -0.96
C TYR A 139 7.95 1.80 -0.96
N VAL A 140 8.46 1.26 -2.07
CA VAL A 140 9.88 0.92 -2.24
C VAL A 140 10.79 2.12 -1.96
N ALA A 141 10.48 3.28 -2.56
CA ALA A 141 11.24 4.50 -2.33
C ALA A 141 11.16 5.04 -0.89
N SER A 142 10.20 4.59 -0.09
CA SER A 142 9.99 4.98 1.31
C SER A 142 10.65 4.02 2.30
N ARG A 143 11.08 2.82 1.88
CA ARG A 143 11.79 1.84 2.73
C ARG A 143 13.24 2.22 2.96
N THR A 144 13.48 3.30 3.70
CA THR A 144 14.83 3.89 3.89
C THR A 144 15.79 3.03 4.70
N ARG A 145 15.28 1.98 5.37
CA ARG A 145 16.05 0.96 6.10
C ARG A 145 16.33 -0.29 5.26
N ASP A 146 15.94 -0.24 3.98
CA ASP A 146 15.96 -1.36 3.05
C ASP A 146 15.24 -2.60 3.58
N ASP A 147 14.19 -2.46 4.37
CA ASP A 147 13.40 -3.56 4.94
C ASP A 147 12.00 -3.63 4.34
N GLY A 148 11.22 -4.61 4.77
CA GLY A 148 9.86 -4.86 4.30
C GLY A 148 9.80 -5.70 3.02
N ALA A 149 8.59 -6.01 2.57
CA ALA A 149 8.34 -6.82 1.38
C ALA A 149 7.30 -6.16 0.48
N LEU A 150 7.43 -6.38 -0.82
CA LEU A 150 6.45 -5.96 -1.82
C LEU A 150 5.81 -7.21 -2.43
N ILE A 151 4.49 -7.31 -2.33
CA ILE A 151 3.67 -8.26 -3.08
C ILE A 151 2.99 -7.46 -4.20
N ILE A 152 3.15 -7.88 -5.45
CA ILE A 152 2.69 -7.13 -6.61
C ILE A 152 1.98 -8.01 -7.63
N SER A 153 0.85 -7.55 -8.14
CA SER A 153 0.14 -8.17 -9.25
C SER A 153 1.01 -8.17 -10.51
N ARG A 154 1.11 -9.32 -11.17
CA ARG A 154 1.70 -9.44 -12.53
C ARG A 154 0.98 -8.58 -13.57
N LEU A 155 -0.23 -8.11 -13.27
CA LEU A 155 -1.08 -7.29 -14.14
C LEU A 155 -0.92 -5.77 -13.87
N ALA A 156 0.04 -5.39 -13.03
CA ALA A 156 0.49 -4.01 -12.88
C ALA A 156 1.73 -3.79 -13.75
N GLY A 157 1.75 -2.74 -14.57
CA GLY A 157 2.95 -2.41 -15.37
C GLY A 157 4.19 -2.09 -14.52
N ALA A 158 4.04 -1.79 -13.23
CA ALA A 158 5.17 -1.65 -12.31
C ALA A 158 5.90 -2.99 -12.05
N ALA A 159 5.24 -4.14 -12.24
CA ALA A 159 5.81 -5.46 -12.00
C ALA A 159 7.00 -5.75 -12.92
N GLU A 160 7.00 -5.22 -14.15
CA GLU A 160 8.10 -5.36 -15.11
C GLU A 160 9.44 -4.80 -14.57
N ASP A 161 9.39 -3.78 -13.71
CA ASP A 161 10.57 -3.18 -13.08
C ASP A 161 10.90 -3.78 -11.70
N MET A 162 10.10 -4.71 -11.19
CA MET A 162 10.07 -5.12 -9.77
C MET A 162 10.32 -6.62 -9.56
N GLU A 163 11.29 -7.18 -10.28
CA GLU A 163 11.62 -8.61 -10.26
C GLU A 163 11.85 -9.23 -8.86
N GLU A 164 12.41 -8.51 -7.89
CA GLU A 164 12.60 -9.07 -6.53
C GLU A 164 11.36 -8.98 -5.63
N ALA A 165 10.27 -8.40 -6.12
CA ALA A 165 8.97 -8.47 -5.44
C ALA A 165 8.37 -9.88 -5.51
N LEU A 166 7.42 -10.18 -4.63
CA LEU A 166 6.62 -11.39 -4.71
C LEU A 166 5.50 -11.14 -5.72
N ALA A 167 5.72 -11.57 -6.97
CA ALA A 167 4.76 -11.41 -8.04
C ALA A 167 3.60 -12.41 -7.90
N VAL A 168 2.35 -11.94 -8.01
CA VAL A 168 1.13 -12.75 -7.82
C VAL A 168 0.12 -12.55 -8.94
N ASN A 169 -0.75 -13.53 -9.16
CA ASN A 169 -1.96 -13.39 -9.96
C ASN A 169 -3.11 -12.97 -9.02
N PRO A 170 -3.67 -11.76 -9.16
CA PRO A 170 -4.69 -11.27 -8.22
C PRO A 170 -6.03 -12.01 -8.34
N TYR A 171 -6.26 -12.77 -9.42
CA TYR A 171 -7.43 -13.63 -9.58
C TYR A 171 -7.27 -14.98 -8.85
N ASP A 172 -6.02 -15.35 -8.53
CA ASP A 172 -5.70 -16.53 -7.76
C ASP A 172 -5.52 -16.13 -6.30
N LEU A 173 -6.57 -16.31 -5.52
CA LEU A 173 -6.54 -15.95 -4.11
C LEU A 173 -5.49 -16.77 -3.34
N GLU A 174 -5.18 -18.00 -3.78
CA GLU A 174 -4.23 -18.91 -3.12
C GLU A 174 -2.80 -18.41 -3.34
N ASP A 175 -2.48 -18.00 -4.57
CA ASP A 175 -1.20 -17.35 -4.89
C ASP A 175 -0.96 -16.11 -4.01
N VAL A 176 -1.98 -15.26 -3.84
CA VAL A 176 -1.88 -14.07 -2.97
C VAL A 176 -1.74 -14.46 -1.48
N SER A 177 -2.50 -15.46 -1.02
CA SER A 177 -2.42 -15.98 0.36
C SER A 177 -1.04 -16.59 0.66
N ASP A 178 -0.49 -17.38 -0.26
CA ASP A 178 0.82 -18.01 -0.11
C ASP A 178 1.94 -16.96 -0.17
N ALA A 179 1.80 -15.91 -1.00
CA ALA A 179 2.72 -14.77 -1.01
C ALA A 179 2.69 -13.97 0.31
N LEU A 180 1.50 -13.79 0.91
CA LEU A 180 1.36 -13.20 2.24
C LEU A 180 2.08 -14.03 3.30
N HIS A 181 1.89 -15.35 3.28
CA HIS A 181 2.60 -16.26 4.16
C HIS A 181 4.12 -16.20 3.96
N ARG A 182 4.58 -16.20 2.70
CA ARG A 182 6.01 -16.06 2.39
C ARG A 182 6.58 -14.74 2.90
N ALA A 183 5.87 -13.63 2.73
CA ALA A 183 6.30 -12.32 3.23
C ALA A 183 6.38 -12.27 4.77
N ALA A 184 5.48 -13.00 5.44
CA ALA A 184 5.43 -13.11 6.88
C ALA A 184 6.64 -13.85 7.46
N GLU A 185 7.01 -14.98 6.85
CA GLU A 185 8.14 -15.85 7.23
C GLU A 185 9.50 -15.34 6.73
N MET A 186 9.52 -14.35 5.82
CA MET A 186 10.75 -13.88 5.20
C MET A 186 11.69 -13.25 6.22
N THR A 187 12.93 -13.75 6.26
CA THR A 187 13.99 -13.26 7.15
C THR A 187 14.36 -11.81 6.85
N LEU A 188 14.92 -11.10 7.83
CA LEU A 188 15.40 -9.73 7.61
C LEU A 188 16.48 -9.67 6.52
N LYS A 189 17.35 -10.68 6.43
CA LYS A 189 18.38 -10.77 5.39
C LYS A 189 17.75 -10.79 3.99
N GLU A 190 16.79 -11.68 3.77
CA GLU A 190 16.11 -11.79 2.48
C GLU A 190 15.30 -10.52 2.15
N LYS A 191 14.56 -9.95 3.12
CA LYS A 191 13.87 -8.65 2.95
C LYS A 191 14.85 -7.57 2.51
N THR A 192 16.03 -7.53 3.13
CA THR A 192 17.07 -6.54 2.84
C THR A 192 17.64 -6.68 1.43
N GLU A 193 17.96 -7.91 1.02
CA GLU A 193 18.51 -8.17 -0.31
C GLU A 193 17.52 -7.76 -1.41
N ARG A 194 16.25 -8.17 -1.28
CA ARG A 194 15.17 -7.84 -2.22
C ARG A 194 14.90 -6.34 -2.28
N MET A 195 14.69 -5.71 -1.11
CA MET A 195 14.33 -4.29 -1.06
C MET A 195 15.46 -3.38 -1.54
N ARG A 196 16.73 -3.71 -1.28
CA ARG A 196 17.86 -2.96 -1.85
C ARG A 196 17.85 -2.98 -3.37
N ALA A 197 17.58 -4.14 -3.97
CA ALA A 197 17.53 -4.26 -5.42
C ALA A 197 16.38 -3.45 -6.03
N LEU A 198 15.18 -3.58 -5.47
CA LEU A 198 14.02 -2.77 -5.85
C LEU A 198 14.31 -1.26 -5.71
N ARG A 199 14.88 -0.83 -4.59
CA ARG A 199 15.21 0.57 -4.33
C ARG A 199 16.23 1.12 -5.31
N ARG A 200 17.28 0.37 -5.64
CA ARG A 200 18.26 0.77 -6.66
C ARG A 200 17.57 1.06 -8.00
N ARG A 201 16.67 0.20 -8.46
CA ARG A 201 15.94 0.43 -9.72
C ARG A 201 14.98 1.60 -9.66
N VAL A 202 14.18 1.70 -8.59
CA VAL A 202 13.21 2.80 -8.44
C VAL A 202 13.90 4.17 -8.35
N LEU A 203 15.05 4.26 -7.66
CA LEU A 203 15.77 5.53 -7.51
C LEU A 203 16.57 5.93 -8.75
N THR A 204 16.94 4.97 -9.61
CA THR A 204 17.65 5.24 -10.87
C THR A 204 16.71 5.53 -12.03
N ARG A 205 15.55 4.88 -12.07
CA ARG A 205 14.49 5.07 -13.09
C ARG A 205 13.39 6.01 -12.57
N ASP A 206 13.78 7.23 -12.23
CA ASP A 206 12.85 8.26 -11.77
C ASP A 206 12.06 8.92 -12.93
N ILE A 207 11.22 9.90 -12.60
CA ILE A 207 10.44 10.64 -13.61
C ILE A 207 11.32 11.38 -14.62
N HIS A 208 12.51 11.82 -14.22
CA HIS A 208 13.43 12.50 -15.11
C HIS A 208 14.09 11.51 -16.07
N TRP A 209 14.39 10.29 -15.62
CA TRP A 209 14.81 9.20 -16.48
C TRP A 209 13.72 8.88 -17.51
N TRP A 210 12.49 8.63 -17.06
CA TRP A 210 11.37 8.34 -17.97
C TRP A 210 11.17 9.42 -19.03
N LEU A 211 11.20 10.70 -18.62
CA LEU A 211 11.04 11.83 -19.54
C LEU A 211 12.17 11.90 -20.58
N ARG A 212 13.42 11.60 -20.19
CA ARG A 212 14.55 11.55 -21.12
C ARG A 212 14.42 10.41 -22.11
N GLU A 213 14.06 9.22 -21.67
CA GLU A 213 13.87 8.06 -22.56
C GLU A 213 12.72 8.29 -23.54
N PHE A 214 11.58 8.79 -23.05
CA PHE A 214 10.42 9.08 -23.87
C PHE A 214 10.73 10.13 -24.96
N LEU A 215 11.33 11.25 -24.57
CA LEU A 215 11.68 12.31 -25.51
C LEU A 215 12.86 11.91 -26.43
N GLY A 216 13.81 11.14 -25.93
CA GLY A 216 14.89 10.55 -26.72
C GLY A 216 14.36 9.63 -27.82
N ALA A 217 13.39 8.77 -27.49
CA ALA A 217 12.70 7.91 -28.46
C ALA A 217 11.91 8.72 -29.50
N ALA A 218 11.43 9.91 -29.14
CA ALA A 218 10.79 10.86 -30.04
C ALA A 218 11.78 11.76 -30.82
N GLY A 219 13.10 11.54 -30.70
CA GLY A 219 14.14 12.29 -31.42
C GLY A 219 14.59 13.60 -30.76
N HIS A 220 14.15 13.88 -29.53
CA HIS A 220 14.56 15.08 -28.79
C HIS A 220 15.72 14.79 -27.84
N SER A 221 16.72 15.67 -27.83
CA SER A 221 17.84 15.61 -26.88
C SER A 221 17.65 16.62 -25.74
N ILE A 222 17.54 16.12 -24.50
CA ILE A 222 17.45 16.96 -23.31
C ILE A 222 18.81 16.97 -22.60
N PRO A 223 19.47 18.13 -22.45
CA PRO A 223 20.71 18.23 -21.69
C PRO A 223 20.51 17.74 -20.25
N ARG A 224 21.46 16.96 -19.72
CA ARG A 224 21.40 16.34 -18.38
C ARG A 224 21.15 17.33 -17.23
N GLY A 225 21.37 18.63 -17.44
CA GLY A 225 21.12 19.69 -16.46
C GLY A 225 19.76 20.40 -16.55
N ALA A 226 19.02 20.29 -17.66
CA ALA A 226 17.81 21.08 -17.89
C ALA A 226 16.65 20.68 -16.95
N LEU A 227 16.57 19.40 -16.59
CA LEU A 227 15.45 18.85 -15.81
C LEU A 227 15.57 19.05 -14.28
N ARG A 228 16.76 19.37 -13.74
CA ARG A 228 16.95 19.62 -12.30
C ARG A 228 16.22 20.87 -11.80
N ARG A 229 15.81 21.78 -12.71
CA ARG A 229 15.08 23.01 -12.36
C ARG A 229 13.59 22.78 -12.10
N ILE A 230 13.03 21.63 -12.46
CA ILE A 230 11.65 21.25 -12.11
C ILE A 230 11.66 20.67 -10.69
N ARG A 231 12.06 21.47 -9.69
CA ARG A 231 11.78 21.14 -8.30
C ARG A 231 10.29 21.37 -8.10
N THR A 232 9.55 20.28 -7.93
CA THR A 232 8.17 20.32 -7.45
C THR A 232 8.13 21.19 -6.20
N ARG A 233 7.31 22.26 -6.23
CA ARG A 233 6.96 23.04 -5.05
C ARG A 233 6.33 22.07 -4.05
N SER A 234 7.12 21.51 -3.15
CA SER A 234 6.65 20.75 -2.01
C SER A 234 5.96 21.74 -1.08
N SER A 235 4.65 21.92 -1.21
CA SER A 235 3.88 22.52 -0.12
C SER A 235 4.10 21.63 1.10
N ALA A 236 4.61 22.22 2.18
CA ALA A 236 4.71 21.54 3.45
C ALA A 236 3.28 21.34 3.98
N SER A 237 2.62 20.24 3.59
CA SER A 237 1.37 19.86 4.24
C SER A 237 1.72 19.45 5.67
N ALA A 238 1.16 20.14 6.66
CA ALA A 238 1.27 19.74 8.05
C ALA A 238 0.90 18.25 8.19
N LEU A 239 1.67 17.52 9.00
CA LEU A 239 1.36 16.14 9.31
C LEU A 239 0.10 16.14 10.19
N GLU A 240 -1.05 15.79 9.62
CA GLU A 240 -2.33 15.66 10.31
C GLU A 240 -2.20 14.83 11.61
N PRO A 241 -2.98 15.12 12.67
CA PRO A 241 -3.04 14.28 13.86
C PRO A 241 -3.42 12.85 13.49
N ALA A 242 -2.79 11.87 14.12
CA ALA A 242 -3.10 10.45 13.95
C ALA A 242 -4.43 10.04 14.61
N SER A 243 -5.26 11.00 15.08
CA SER A 243 -6.52 10.71 15.80
C SER A 243 -7.47 9.85 14.98
N TRP A 244 -7.47 10.01 13.66
CA TRP A 244 -8.27 9.18 12.76
C TRP A 244 -7.75 7.75 12.60
N ILE A 245 -6.50 7.45 12.95
CA ILE A 245 -6.00 6.06 12.98
C ILE A 245 -6.85 5.25 13.97
N GLN A 246 -7.37 5.91 15.02
CA GLN A 246 -8.34 5.33 15.96
C GLN A 246 -9.76 5.22 15.37
N SER A 247 -10.12 6.03 14.37
CA SER A 247 -11.43 5.98 13.70
C SER A 247 -11.51 4.94 12.57
N VAL A 248 -10.41 4.26 12.26
CA VAL A 248 -10.38 3.13 11.33
C VAL A 248 -11.03 1.93 12.03
N GLY A 249 -12.36 1.91 12.07
CA GLY A 249 -13.17 0.89 12.77
C GLY A 249 -14.25 1.44 13.72
N ALA A 250 -14.44 2.75 13.85
CA ALA A 250 -15.64 3.28 14.49
C ALA A 250 -16.79 3.22 13.49
N THR A 251 -17.54 2.13 13.51
CA THR A 251 -18.90 2.10 12.96
C THR A 251 -19.65 3.24 13.67
N VAL A 252 -19.94 4.33 12.97
CA VAL A 252 -20.92 5.29 13.47
C VAL A 252 -22.23 4.54 13.43
N ALA A 253 -22.62 3.96 14.57
CA ALA A 253 -24.00 3.66 14.85
C ALA A 253 -24.74 5.01 14.72
N ARG A 254 -25.42 5.21 13.59
CA ARG A 254 -26.45 6.24 13.52
C ARG A 254 -27.58 5.73 14.40
N GLU A 255 -27.80 6.37 15.54
CA GLU A 255 -29.10 6.30 16.21
C GLU A 255 -30.16 6.77 15.20
N PRO A 256 -31.31 6.07 15.10
CA PRO A 256 -32.41 6.54 14.29
C PRO A 256 -33.16 7.64 15.05
N ASP A 257 -33.22 8.83 14.44
CA ASP A 257 -34.32 9.78 14.64
C ASP A 257 -35.43 9.47 13.62
#